data_AF-A0A442XKP6-F1
#
_entry.id   AF-A0A442XKP6-F1
#
_cell.length_a   1.000
_cell.length_b   1.000
_cell.length_c   1.000
_cell.angle_alpha   90.00
_cell.angle_beta   90.00
_cell.angle_gamma   90.00
#
_symmetry.space_group_name_H-M   'P 1'
#
loop_
_entity.id
_entity.type
_entity.pdbx_description
1 polymer ?
#
loop_
_entity_poly.entity_id
_entity_poly.type
_entity_poly.pdbx_seq_one_letter_code
_entity_poly.pdbx_strand_id
1 'polypeptide(L)'
;MELDWLTDLKRARSRLFWHRLHQGLLPLDTGSHVLLANAMLQSGAAMFGDAWHGDELYRAHLPILMPQLPKWADGADADYALELVTIFRPEALAVEPGAPRDKYSNPLTPDEWKAAEELYEIHEKGRNLISIKMAHTIRRTMMRALIDGILVSATRDRGEYREIPARHWNDEPATVWRFIESQMYPADPWKENWPTALEEWARYEAPPALVPGNDWIFVTRGSLDALKRELSRTSRRSETKPFPEAEMKRLFKAFMEANPMASREAWVEEAKRAFPGSGNAGRDVWKENTPIGGRKSGRKTRH
;
A
#
# COMPACT_ATOMS: atom_id res chain seq x y z
N MET A 1 8.81 -12.02 -19.26
CA MET A 1 9.55 -10.73 -19.21
C MET A 1 8.63 -9.60 -19.67
N GLU A 2 7.39 -9.56 -19.16
CA GLU A 2 6.33 -8.60 -19.58
C GLU A 2 5.65 -7.92 -18.37
N LEU A 3 6.10 -8.19 -17.14
CA LEU A 3 5.47 -7.72 -15.89
C LEU A 3 6.19 -6.52 -15.24
N ASP A 4 7.47 -6.30 -15.53
CA ASP A 4 8.26 -5.25 -14.86
C ASP A 4 7.86 -3.84 -15.33
N TRP A 5 7.76 -3.60 -16.65
CA TRP A 5 7.40 -2.29 -17.18
C TRP A 5 6.02 -1.79 -16.70
N LEU A 6 5.04 -2.68 -16.52
CA LEU A 6 3.70 -2.32 -16.03
C LEU A 6 3.76 -1.93 -14.55
N THR A 7 4.63 -2.58 -13.79
CA THR A 7 4.88 -2.27 -12.38
C THR A 7 5.59 -0.93 -12.26
N ASP A 8 6.58 -0.65 -13.09
CA ASP A 8 7.28 0.63 -13.13
C ASP A 8 6.37 1.77 -13.57
N LEU A 9 5.51 1.54 -14.57
CA LEU A 9 4.51 2.50 -15.01
C LEU A 9 3.53 2.85 -13.88
N LYS A 10 3.05 1.85 -13.11
CA LYS A 10 2.22 2.07 -11.92
C LYS A 10 2.92 2.94 -10.89
N ARG A 11 4.19 2.64 -10.59
CA ARG A 11 5.00 3.37 -9.61
C ARG A 11 5.23 4.81 -10.04
N ALA A 12 5.66 5.02 -11.28
CA ALA A 12 5.92 6.34 -11.84
C ALA A 12 4.64 7.21 -11.86
N ARG A 13 3.52 6.65 -12.33
CA ARG A 13 2.24 7.38 -12.40
C ARG A 13 1.68 7.68 -11.00
N SER A 14 1.73 6.72 -10.08
CA SER A 14 1.32 6.93 -8.69
C SER A 14 2.16 8.04 -8.03
N ARG A 15 3.49 8.00 -8.18
CA ARG A 15 4.39 9.03 -7.63
C ARG A 15 4.05 10.43 -8.15
N LEU A 16 3.83 10.58 -9.46
CA LEU A 16 3.45 11.85 -10.06
C LEU A 16 2.06 12.31 -9.59
N PHE A 17 1.09 11.39 -9.50
CA PHE A 17 -0.27 11.67 -9.04
C PHE A 17 -0.28 12.25 -7.62
N TRP A 18 0.29 11.52 -6.66
CA TRP A 18 0.28 11.93 -5.26
C TRP A 18 1.12 13.18 -5.01
N HIS A 19 2.23 13.35 -5.74
CA HIS A 19 3.01 14.58 -5.71
C HIS A 19 2.17 15.80 -6.12
N ARG A 20 1.42 15.71 -7.22
CA ARG A 20 0.52 16.78 -7.68
C ARG A 20 -0.65 17.02 -6.72
N LEU A 21 -1.19 15.97 -6.11
CA LEU A 21 -2.24 16.10 -5.10
C LEU A 21 -1.74 16.92 -3.90
N HIS A 22 -0.55 16.62 -3.39
CA HIS A 22 0.05 17.37 -2.28
C HIS A 22 0.33 18.85 -2.61
N GLN A 23 0.57 19.16 -3.88
CA GLN A 23 0.73 20.54 -4.35
C GLN A 23 -0.60 21.27 -4.58
N GLY A 24 -1.75 20.61 -4.39
CA GLY A 24 -3.08 21.19 -4.64
C GLY A 24 -3.38 21.37 -6.14
N LEU A 25 -2.72 20.61 -7.02
CA LEU A 25 -2.81 20.77 -8.48
C LEU A 25 -3.85 19.84 -9.14
N LEU A 26 -4.58 19.03 -8.36
CA LEU A 26 -5.64 18.15 -8.85
C LEU A 26 -7.03 18.78 -8.63
N PRO A 27 -8.08 18.34 -9.34
CA PRO A 27 -9.42 18.92 -9.22
C PRO A 27 -9.91 18.95 -7.78
N LEU A 28 -10.50 20.09 -7.43
CA LEU A 28 -11.03 20.34 -6.11
C LEU A 28 -12.32 19.56 -5.90
N ASP A 29 -12.50 19.07 -4.67
CA ASP A 29 -13.80 18.60 -4.19
C ASP A 29 -14.86 19.69 -4.42
N THR A 30 -16.08 19.28 -4.70
CA THR A 30 -17.24 20.18 -4.75
C THR A 30 -18.07 20.03 -3.48
N GLY A 31 -19.11 20.88 -3.32
CA GLY A 31 -20.04 20.76 -2.21
C GLY A 31 -20.70 19.38 -2.13
N SER A 32 -21.00 18.77 -3.28
CA SER A 32 -21.72 17.49 -3.37
C SER A 32 -20.84 16.26 -3.61
N HIS A 33 -19.63 16.43 -4.14
CA HIS A 33 -18.77 15.32 -4.56
C HIS A 33 -17.32 15.49 -4.08
N VAL A 34 -16.69 14.37 -3.72
CA VAL A 34 -15.31 14.29 -3.26
C VAL A 34 -14.52 13.45 -4.26
N LEU A 35 -13.35 13.93 -4.69
CA LEU A 35 -12.48 13.19 -5.60
C LEU A 35 -12.11 11.83 -4.97
N LEU A 36 -12.08 10.75 -5.73
CA LEU A 36 -11.84 9.40 -5.19
C LEU A 36 -10.54 9.33 -4.36
N ALA A 37 -9.45 9.96 -4.81
CA ALA A 37 -8.23 10.06 -4.02
C ALA A 37 -8.41 10.77 -2.66
N ASN A 38 -9.13 11.89 -2.62
CA ASN A 38 -9.47 12.58 -1.38
C ASN A 38 -10.39 11.73 -0.49
N ALA A 39 -11.31 10.98 -1.11
CA ALA A 39 -12.17 10.04 -0.39
C ALA A 39 -11.36 8.90 0.25
N MET A 40 -10.30 8.41 -0.41
CA MET A 40 -9.37 7.46 0.20
C MET A 40 -8.63 8.05 1.39
N LEU A 41 -8.13 9.29 1.27
CA LEU A 41 -7.47 10.00 2.37
C LEU A 41 -8.41 10.16 3.58
N GLN A 42 -9.64 10.60 3.34
CA GLN A 42 -10.65 10.75 4.39
C GLN A 42 -11.08 9.41 5.00
N SER A 43 -11.16 8.35 4.20
CA SER A 43 -11.47 7.00 4.68
C SER A 43 -10.32 6.45 5.52
N GLY A 44 -9.08 6.65 5.11
CA GLY A 44 -7.89 6.28 5.87
C GLY A 44 -7.85 6.94 7.24
N ALA A 45 -8.10 8.25 7.31
CA ALA A 45 -8.20 8.97 8.57
C ALA A 45 -9.31 8.40 9.48
N ALA A 46 -10.47 8.05 8.92
CA ALA A 46 -11.57 7.44 9.68
C ALA A 46 -11.24 6.02 10.18
N MET A 47 -10.45 5.25 9.43
CA MET A 47 -10.10 3.87 9.76
C MET A 47 -8.96 3.76 10.76
N PHE A 48 -7.95 4.62 10.63
CA PHE A 48 -6.68 4.49 11.35
C PHE A 48 -6.41 5.61 12.36
N GLY A 49 -7.22 6.68 12.37
CA GLY A 49 -7.10 7.77 13.36
C GLY A 49 -5.69 8.36 13.37
N ASP A 50 -5.07 8.42 14.55
CA ASP A 50 -3.73 8.99 14.76
C ASP A 50 -2.62 8.24 14.01
N ALA A 51 -2.86 6.99 13.60
CA ALA A 51 -1.89 6.25 12.80
C ALA A 51 -1.91 6.64 11.31
N TRP A 52 -2.81 7.53 10.89
CA TRP A 52 -2.93 8.03 9.51
C TRP A 52 -2.26 9.40 9.35
N HIS A 53 -1.19 9.47 8.56
CA HIS A 53 -0.41 10.67 8.32
C HIS A 53 -0.72 11.32 6.97
N GLY A 54 -1.46 10.63 6.11
CA GLY A 54 -1.93 11.13 4.81
C GLY A 54 -0.93 10.91 3.66
N ASP A 55 0.26 10.41 3.94
CA ASP A 55 1.26 10.06 2.93
C ASP A 55 1.33 8.55 2.67
N GLU A 56 0.53 7.73 3.37
CA GLU A 56 0.56 6.27 3.23
C GLU A 56 0.14 5.80 1.84
N LEU A 57 -0.80 6.50 1.20
CA LEU A 57 -1.22 6.14 -0.17
C LEU A 57 -0.10 6.36 -1.18
N TYR A 58 0.70 7.40 -0.99
CA TYR A 58 1.92 7.64 -1.76
C TYR A 58 2.97 6.57 -1.46
N ARG A 59 3.31 6.38 -0.17
CA ARG A 59 4.34 5.43 0.27
C ARG A 59 4.06 4.02 -0.20
N ALA A 60 2.80 3.58 -0.18
CA ALA A 60 2.39 2.24 -0.60
C ALA A 60 2.76 1.87 -2.05
N HIS A 61 3.13 2.87 -2.87
CA HIS A 61 3.54 2.68 -4.26
C HIS A 61 5.04 2.95 -4.47
N LEU A 62 5.81 3.22 -3.40
CA LEU A 62 7.25 3.35 -3.48
C LEU A 62 7.91 1.98 -3.71
N PRO A 63 8.98 1.94 -4.52
CA PRO A 63 9.78 0.74 -4.71
C PRO A 63 10.23 0.08 -3.41
N ILE A 64 10.30 -1.25 -3.42
CA ILE A 64 10.94 -2.02 -2.36
C ILE A 64 12.36 -2.32 -2.80
N LEU A 65 13.34 -1.69 -2.15
CA LEU A 65 14.75 -1.91 -2.44
C LEU A 65 15.25 -3.09 -1.58
N MET A 66 15.41 -4.28 -2.18
CA MET A 66 15.90 -5.48 -1.47
C MET A 66 17.11 -6.12 -2.19
N PRO A 67 18.13 -6.61 -1.44
CA PRO A 67 19.36 -7.18 -1.99
C PRO A 67 19.20 -8.41 -2.89
N GLN A 68 18.05 -9.09 -2.82
CA GLN A 68 17.76 -10.34 -3.53
C GLN A 68 17.02 -10.16 -4.87
N LEU A 69 16.70 -8.92 -5.28
CA LEU A 69 16.12 -8.65 -6.59
C LEU A 69 17.25 -8.42 -7.62
N PRO A 70 17.16 -8.95 -8.86
CA PRO A 70 18.22 -8.81 -9.85
C PRO A 70 18.56 -7.34 -10.11
N LYS A 71 19.86 -7.04 -10.05
CA LYS A 71 20.47 -5.70 -9.99
C LYS A 71 20.44 -4.92 -11.31
N TRP A 72 19.29 -4.88 -11.97
CA TRP A 72 19.04 -4.07 -13.17
C TRP A 72 17.85 -3.15 -12.93
N ALA A 73 17.75 -2.57 -11.73
CA ALA A 73 16.69 -1.64 -11.40
C ALA A 73 16.91 -0.34 -12.19
N ASP A 74 16.32 -0.26 -13.37
CA ASP A 74 16.14 0.97 -14.12
C ASP A 74 14.79 1.62 -13.74
N GLY A 75 14.52 2.82 -14.27
CA GLY A 75 13.24 3.51 -14.05
C GLY A 75 13.00 3.95 -12.59
N ALA A 76 11.79 3.68 -12.08
CA ALA A 76 11.31 4.25 -10.82
C ALA A 76 12.13 3.83 -9.59
N ASP A 77 12.74 2.64 -9.63
CA ASP A 77 13.52 2.08 -8.53
C ASP A 77 14.87 2.79 -8.39
N ALA A 78 15.54 3.08 -9.50
CA ALA A 78 16.76 3.89 -9.53
C ALA A 78 16.51 5.33 -9.10
N ASP A 79 15.42 5.95 -9.59
CA ASP A 79 15.06 7.32 -9.21
C ASP A 79 14.80 7.44 -7.70
N TYR A 80 14.13 6.44 -7.12
CA TYR A 80 13.86 6.40 -5.68
C TYR A 80 15.11 6.08 -4.86
N ALA A 81 15.96 5.16 -5.32
CA ALA A 81 17.24 4.88 -4.67
C ALA A 81 18.15 6.13 -4.66
N LEU A 82 18.21 6.86 -5.77
CA LEU A 82 18.95 8.12 -5.86
C LEU A 82 18.38 9.18 -4.91
N GLU A 83 17.05 9.31 -4.83
CA GLU A 83 16.39 10.23 -3.90
C GLU A 83 16.77 9.91 -2.44
N LEU A 84 16.74 8.64 -2.04
CA LEU A 84 17.12 8.22 -0.69
C LEU A 84 18.57 8.57 -0.36
N VAL A 85 19.51 8.25 -1.26
CA VAL A 85 20.92 8.56 -1.04
C VAL A 85 21.13 10.07 -1.01
N THR A 86 20.50 10.83 -1.90
CA THR A 86 20.60 12.30 -1.94
C THR A 86 20.12 12.94 -0.64
N ILE A 87 19.04 12.42 -0.04
CA ILE A 87 18.44 12.98 1.19
C ILE A 87 19.25 12.60 2.43
N PHE A 88 19.62 11.33 2.57
CA PHE A 88 20.15 10.80 3.84
C PHE A 88 21.67 10.63 3.85
N ARG A 89 22.30 10.51 2.68
CA ARG A 89 23.73 10.23 2.55
C ARG A 89 24.33 10.80 1.25
N PRO A 90 24.20 12.11 1.00
CA PRO A 90 24.62 12.72 -0.28
C PRO A 90 26.12 12.51 -0.57
N GLU A 91 26.96 12.35 0.46
CA GLU A 91 28.38 12.09 0.33
C GLU A 91 28.73 10.70 -0.23
N ALA A 92 27.76 9.78 -0.26
CA ALA A 92 27.93 8.48 -0.90
C ALA A 92 27.76 8.53 -2.43
N LEU A 93 27.31 9.68 -2.98
CA LEU A 93 27.17 9.86 -4.42
C LEU A 93 28.53 10.11 -5.07
N ALA A 94 28.81 9.39 -6.16
CA ALA A 94 30.05 9.54 -6.93
C ALA A 94 30.04 10.79 -7.83
N VAL A 95 28.89 11.48 -7.94
CA VAL A 95 28.62 12.60 -8.83
C VAL A 95 28.22 13.80 -7.98
N GLU A 96 28.57 15.02 -8.42
CA GLU A 96 28.17 16.24 -7.72
C GLU A 96 26.64 16.32 -7.52
N PRO A 97 26.17 16.73 -6.32
CA PRO A 97 24.76 16.95 -6.05
C PRO A 97 24.14 17.93 -7.07
N GLY A 98 23.14 17.47 -7.84
CA GLY A 98 22.43 18.30 -8.81
C GLY A 98 22.89 18.18 -10.27
N ALA A 99 23.93 17.39 -10.56
CA ALA A 99 24.27 17.05 -11.94
C ALA A 99 23.12 16.23 -12.59
N PRO A 100 22.75 16.48 -13.86
CA PRO A 100 21.73 15.68 -14.53
C PRO A 100 22.21 14.23 -14.60
N ARG A 101 21.49 13.34 -13.92
CA ARG A 101 21.80 11.91 -13.89
C ARG A 101 20.81 11.19 -14.79
N ASP A 102 21.28 10.75 -15.95
CA ASP A 102 20.51 9.91 -16.87
C ASP A 102 20.79 8.44 -16.59
N LYS A 103 19.74 7.61 -16.55
CA LYS A 103 19.86 6.19 -16.20
C LYS A 103 20.69 5.37 -17.20
N TYR A 104 20.79 5.82 -18.46
CA TYR A 104 21.59 5.14 -19.47
C TYR A 104 23.03 5.65 -19.51
N SER A 105 23.23 6.94 -19.22
CA SER A 105 24.51 7.61 -19.31
C SER A 105 25.31 7.57 -17.99
N ASN A 106 24.63 7.47 -16.85
CA ASN A 106 25.24 7.53 -15.52
C ASN A 106 24.40 6.78 -14.45
N PRO A 107 24.31 5.44 -14.55
CA PRO A 107 23.56 4.63 -13.59
C PRO A 107 24.14 4.73 -12.17
N LEU A 108 23.34 4.34 -11.17
CA LEU A 108 23.82 4.16 -9.80
C LEU A 108 24.92 3.08 -9.77
N THR A 109 26.04 3.40 -9.14
CA THR A 109 27.14 2.47 -8.89
C THR A 109 26.71 1.40 -7.88
N PRO A 110 27.41 0.24 -7.83
CA PRO A 110 27.09 -0.80 -6.84
C PRO A 110 27.14 -0.33 -5.39
N ASP A 111 28.04 0.61 -5.06
CA ASP A 111 28.17 1.15 -3.71
C ASP A 111 27.04 2.13 -3.36
N GLU A 112 26.61 2.97 -4.31
CA GLU A 112 25.44 3.82 -4.15
C GLU A 112 24.15 3.00 -4.00
N TRP A 113 24.03 1.90 -4.76
CA TRP A 113 22.93 0.95 -4.60
C TRP A 113 22.89 0.33 -3.21
N LYS A 114 24.04 -0.13 -2.72
CA LYS A 114 24.16 -0.70 -1.38
C LYS A 114 23.80 0.33 -0.31
N ALA A 115 24.24 1.59 -0.47
CA ALA A 115 23.86 2.68 0.42
C ALA A 115 22.34 2.92 0.40
N ALA A 116 21.71 2.92 -0.77
CA ALA A 116 20.26 3.07 -0.91
C ALA A 116 19.48 1.94 -0.23
N GLU A 117 19.92 0.68 -0.37
CA GLU A 117 19.33 -0.48 0.30
C GLU A 117 19.42 -0.37 1.83
N GLU A 118 20.60 0.00 2.35
CA GLU A 118 20.81 0.22 3.79
C GLU A 118 19.90 1.33 4.32
N LEU A 119 19.81 2.46 3.60
CA LEU A 119 18.93 3.57 3.94
C LEU A 119 17.46 3.19 3.88
N TYR A 120 17.05 2.42 2.87
CA TYR A 120 15.68 1.91 2.76
C TYR A 120 15.33 1.02 3.95
N GLU A 121 16.20 0.09 4.32
CA GLU A 121 16.00 -0.81 5.46
C GLU A 121 15.86 -0.03 6.78
N ILE A 122 16.68 1.00 7.01
CA ILE A 122 16.68 1.81 8.23
C ILE A 122 15.46 2.74 8.29
N HIS A 123 15.20 3.47 7.20
CA HIS A 123 14.26 4.59 7.23
C HIS A 123 12.89 4.23 6.67
N GLU A 124 12.79 3.42 5.62
CA GLU A 124 11.56 3.34 4.81
C GLU A 124 10.85 2.00 4.88
N LYS A 125 11.54 0.87 5.03
CA LYS A 125 10.94 -0.47 4.95
C LYS A 125 9.76 -0.67 5.90
N GLY A 126 9.94 -0.33 7.18
CA GLY A 126 8.88 -0.48 8.17
C GLY A 126 7.65 0.38 7.83
N ARG A 127 7.88 1.65 7.48
CA ARG A 127 6.83 2.59 7.08
C ARG A 127 6.11 2.13 5.82
N ASN A 128 6.86 1.80 4.76
CA ASN A 128 6.31 1.36 3.49
C ASN A 128 5.46 0.09 3.63
N LEU A 129 5.93 -0.93 4.36
CA LEU A 129 5.16 -2.16 4.59
C LEU A 129 3.84 -1.91 5.34
N ILE A 130 3.83 -0.98 6.30
CA ILE A 130 2.61 -0.57 7.00
C ILE A 130 1.69 0.19 6.05
N SER A 131 2.22 1.15 5.29
CA SER A 131 1.48 1.93 4.30
C SER A 131 0.83 1.04 3.23
N ILE A 132 1.53 0.02 2.71
CA ILE A 132 0.98 -0.96 1.77
C ILE A 132 -0.24 -1.67 2.37
N LYS A 133 -0.15 -2.12 3.62
CA LYS A 133 -1.27 -2.80 4.31
C LYS A 133 -2.45 -1.85 4.49
N MET A 134 -2.20 -0.62 4.95
CA MET A 134 -3.23 0.40 5.15
C MET A 134 -3.93 0.76 3.84
N ALA A 135 -3.17 1.07 2.79
CA ALA A 135 -3.69 1.39 1.46
C ALA A 135 -4.53 0.25 0.87
N HIS A 136 -4.04 -1.00 0.98
CA HIS A 136 -4.79 -2.18 0.52
C HIS A 136 -6.11 -2.34 1.29
N THR A 137 -6.09 -2.06 2.59
CA THR A 137 -7.27 -2.19 3.46
C THR A 137 -8.32 -1.12 3.12
N ILE A 138 -7.91 0.14 2.93
CA ILE A 138 -8.79 1.22 2.49
C ILE A 138 -9.42 0.87 1.15
N ARG A 139 -8.59 0.49 0.17
CA ARG A 139 -9.05 0.13 -1.18
C ARG A 139 -10.09 -0.98 -1.12
N ARG A 140 -9.81 -2.07 -0.39
CA ARG A 140 -10.72 -3.21 -0.30
C ARG A 140 -12.06 -2.83 0.35
N THR A 141 -12.00 -2.00 1.39
CA THR A 141 -13.19 -1.53 2.10
C THR A 141 -14.05 -0.62 1.23
N MET A 142 -13.44 0.37 0.57
CA MET A 142 -14.16 1.28 -0.34
C MET A 142 -14.71 0.54 -1.56
N MET A 143 -13.94 -0.37 -2.14
CA MET A 143 -14.39 -1.20 -3.26
C MET A 143 -15.63 -2.01 -2.90
N ARG A 144 -15.65 -2.67 -1.73
CA ARG A 144 -16.85 -3.36 -1.25
C ARG A 144 -18.02 -2.41 -1.07
N ALA A 145 -17.81 -1.25 -0.46
CA ALA A 145 -18.86 -0.25 -0.29
C ALA A 145 -19.43 0.24 -1.63
N LEU A 146 -18.61 0.34 -2.69
CA LEU A 146 -19.06 0.70 -4.05
C LEU A 146 -19.88 -0.44 -4.69
N ILE A 147 -19.44 -1.69 -4.51
CA ILE A 147 -20.14 -2.88 -5.01
C ILE A 147 -21.51 -3.04 -4.34
N ASP A 148 -21.57 -2.80 -3.03
CA ASP A 148 -22.79 -2.91 -2.22
C ASP A 148 -23.71 -1.69 -2.38
N GLY A 149 -23.30 -0.66 -3.13
CA GLY A 149 -24.05 0.58 -3.32
C GLY A 149 -24.11 1.50 -2.09
N ILE A 150 -23.32 1.20 -1.06
CA ILE A 150 -23.18 2.05 0.15
C ILE A 150 -22.42 3.33 -0.20
N LEU A 151 -21.35 3.22 -0.98
CA LEU A 151 -20.61 4.34 -1.53
C LEU A 151 -21.10 4.57 -2.96
N VAL A 152 -21.48 5.80 -3.28
CA VAL A 152 -22.01 6.15 -4.61
C VAL A 152 -20.92 6.91 -5.37
N SER A 153 -20.47 6.36 -6.49
CA SER A 153 -19.45 6.96 -7.36
C SER A 153 -20.05 7.63 -8.59
N ALA A 154 -19.38 8.65 -9.11
CA ALA A 154 -19.76 9.35 -10.33
C ALA A 154 -18.52 9.78 -11.12
N THR A 155 -18.64 9.88 -12.44
CA THR A 155 -17.71 10.65 -13.28
C THR A 155 -18.21 12.08 -13.45
N ARG A 156 -17.31 12.98 -13.86
CA ARG A 156 -17.67 14.36 -14.24
C ARG A 156 -17.40 14.56 -15.73
N ASP A 157 -18.45 14.54 -16.54
CA ASP A 157 -18.41 14.79 -17.99
C ASP A 157 -18.99 16.18 -18.27
N ARG A 158 -18.23 17.07 -18.91
CA ARG A 158 -18.67 18.43 -19.28
C ARG A 158 -19.31 19.23 -18.14
N GLY A 159 -18.84 19.02 -16.92
CA GLY A 159 -19.32 19.70 -15.71
C GLY A 159 -20.51 19.03 -15.02
N GLU A 160 -21.10 17.99 -15.61
CA GLU A 160 -22.19 17.22 -15.02
C GLU A 160 -21.68 15.94 -14.37
N TYR A 161 -22.27 15.59 -13.23
CA TYR A 161 -21.95 14.33 -12.54
C TYR A 161 -22.85 13.21 -13.06
N ARG A 162 -22.24 12.11 -13.50
CA ARG A 162 -22.94 10.90 -13.95
C ARG A 162 -22.56 9.72 -13.08
N GLU A 163 -23.55 9.09 -12.47
CA GLU A 163 -23.32 7.96 -11.59
C GLU A 163 -22.64 6.79 -12.33
N ILE A 164 -21.65 6.20 -11.68
CA ILE A 164 -21.01 4.94 -12.10
C ILE A 164 -21.75 3.81 -11.37
N PRO A 165 -22.50 2.95 -12.08
CA PRO A 165 -23.26 1.89 -11.44
C PRO A 165 -22.36 0.85 -10.73
N ALA A 166 -22.82 0.31 -9.60
CA ALA A 166 -22.07 -0.63 -8.76
C ALA A 166 -21.44 -1.81 -9.51
N ARG A 167 -22.11 -2.35 -10.54
CA ARG A 167 -21.61 -3.46 -11.38
C ARG A 167 -20.25 -3.18 -12.03
N HIS A 168 -19.90 -1.91 -12.24
CA HIS A 168 -18.63 -1.51 -12.83
C HIS A 168 -17.44 -1.65 -11.87
N TRP A 169 -17.67 -1.94 -10.59
CA TRP A 169 -16.64 -2.10 -9.56
C TRP A 169 -16.30 -3.55 -9.22
N ASN A 170 -16.94 -4.52 -9.88
CA ASN A 170 -16.74 -5.96 -9.61
C ASN A 170 -15.48 -6.56 -10.26
N ASP A 171 -14.73 -5.81 -11.06
CA ASP A 171 -13.51 -6.25 -11.74
C ASP A 171 -12.26 -5.83 -10.95
N GLU A 172 -11.69 -6.73 -10.13
CA GLU A 172 -10.56 -6.43 -9.25
C GLU A 172 -9.30 -5.91 -9.99
N PRO A 173 -8.81 -6.54 -11.09
CA PRO A 173 -7.68 -6.03 -11.86
C PRO A 173 -7.86 -4.61 -12.40
N ALA A 174 -9.03 -4.29 -12.98
CA ALA A 174 -9.30 -2.96 -13.54
C ALA A 174 -9.51 -1.92 -12.44
N THR A 175 -10.09 -2.32 -11.30
CA THR A 175 -10.44 -1.42 -10.20
C THR A 175 -9.21 -0.91 -9.44
N VAL A 176 -8.12 -1.67 -9.39
CA VAL A 176 -6.88 -1.21 -8.74
C VAL A 176 -6.40 0.12 -9.30
N TRP A 177 -6.38 0.28 -10.63
CA TRP A 177 -5.92 1.49 -11.30
C TRP A 177 -6.75 2.73 -10.95
N ARG A 178 -8.05 2.54 -10.71
CA ARG A 178 -8.97 3.62 -10.30
C ARG A 178 -8.58 4.21 -8.96
N PHE A 179 -8.11 3.40 -8.01
CA PHE A 179 -7.68 3.86 -6.70
C PHE A 179 -6.25 4.41 -6.68
N ILE A 180 -5.46 4.20 -7.74
CA ILE A 180 -4.12 4.80 -7.87
C ILE A 180 -4.23 6.21 -8.44
N GLU A 181 -5.08 6.40 -9.47
CA GLU A 181 -5.08 7.62 -10.29
C GLU A 181 -6.44 8.34 -10.34
N SER A 182 -7.46 7.83 -9.66
CA SER A 182 -8.86 8.31 -9.82
C SER A 182 -9.33 8.34 -11.29
N GLN A 183 -8.76 7.46 -12.14
CA GLN A 183 -8.88 7.44 -13.62
C GLN A 183 -8.35 8.67 -14.37
N MET A 184 -7.28 9.33 -13.90
CA MET A 184 -6.60 10.42 -14.63
C MET A 184 -5.43 9.93 -15.50
N TYR A 185 -5.12 10.62 -16.61
CA TYR A 185 -3.77 10.66 -17.21
C TYR A 185 -2.88 11.73 -16.52
N PRO A 186 -1.88 11.36 -15.70
CA PRO A 186 -1.19 12.33 -14.84
C PRO A 186 -0.38 13.41 -15.57
N ALA A 187 -0.02 13.25 -16.84
CA ALA A 187 0.73 14.28 -17.56
C ALA A 187 -0.17 15.44 -18.01
N ASP A 188 -1.43 15.16 -18.34
CA ASP A 188 -2.43 16.14 -18.75
C ASP A 188 -3.79 15.89 -18.07
N PRO A 189 -4.02 16.49 -16.88
CA PRO A 189 -5.24 16.29 -16.08
C PRO A 189 -6.52 16.80 -16.77
N TRP A 190 -6.39 17.63 -17.80
CA TRP A 190 -7.51 18.31 -18.46
C TRP A 190 -7.88 17.68 -19.79
N LYS A 191 -7.09 16.72 -20.26
CA LYS A 191 -7.35 16.01 -21.51
C LYS A 191 -8.35 14.88 -21.27
N GLU A 192 -9.60 15.13 -21.69
CA GLU A 192 -10.60 14.09 -21.84
C GLU A 192 -10.13 13.10 -22.92
N ASN A 193 -10.12 11.81 -22.53
CA ASN A 193 -9.69 10.67 -23.32
C ASN A 193 -8.18 10.51 -23.47
N TRP A 194 -7.73 9.28 -23.20
CA TRP A 194 -6.73 8.47 -23.89
C TRP A 194 -6.44 7.25 -22.99
N PRO A 195 -6.07 6.09 -23.55
CA PRO A 195 -6.29 4.78 -22.93
C PRO A 195 -5.82 4.66 -21.47
N THR A 196 -6.59 3.97 -20.64
CA THR A 196 -6.07 3.40 -19.38
C THR A 196 -4.80 2.58 -19.69
N ALA A 197 -3.87 2.45 -18.74
CA ALA A 197 -2.68 1.62 -18.94
C ALA A 197 -3.03 0.17 -19.37
N LEU A 198 -4.26 -0.29 -19.05
CA LEU A 198 -4.83 -1.55 -19.50
C LEU A 198 -5.20 -1.55 -21.00
N GLU A 199 -5.70 -0.44 -21.54
CA GLU A 199 -6.01 -0.26 -22.96
C GLU A 199 -4.74 -0.01 -23.80
N GLU A 200 -3.72 0.66 -23.25
CA GLU A 200 -2.37 0.72 -23.87
C GLU A 200 -1.75 -0.68 -23.95
N TRP A 201 -1.96 -1.50 -22.91
CA TRP A 201 -1.47 -2.87 -22.83
C TRP A 201 -2.16 -3.81 -23.81
N ALA A 202 -3.48 -3.71 -23.97
CA ALA A 202 -4.22 -4.80 -24.59
C ALA A 202 -4.23 -4.76 -26.13
N ARG A 203 -4.24 -3.59 -26.80
CA ARG A 203 -4.67 -3.47 -28.24
C ARG A 203 -5.98 -4.20 -28.58
N TYR A 204 -6.67 -4.74 -27.58
CA TYR A 204 -7.96 -5.39 -27.66
C TYR A 204 -9.02 -4.30 -27.62
N GLU A 205 -10.11 -4.51 -28.35
CA GLU A 205 -11.37 -3.83 -28.06
C GLU A 205 -11.66 -4.02 -26.58
N ALA A 206 -11.52 -2.95 -25.80
CA ALA A 206 -11.82 -2.98 -24.37
C ALA A 206 -13.27 -3.51 -24.22
N PRO A 207 -13.54 -4.40 -23.26
CA PRO A 207 -14.91 -4.77 -22.96
C PRO A 207 -15.74 -3.48 -22.76
N PRO A 208 -16.98 -3.44 -23.26
CA PRO A 208 -17.75 -2.21 -23.45
C PRO A 208 -17.66 -1.34 -22.21
N ALA A 209 -16.91 -0.23 -22.34
CA ALA A 209 -16.67 0.83 -21.38
C ALA A 209 -16.79 0.39 -19.90
N LEU A 210 -15.68 -0.03 -19.28
CA LEU A 210 -15.68 -0.34 -17.85
C LEU A 210 -16.06 0.86 -16.96
N VAL A 211 -15.99 2.08 -17.48
CA VAL A 211 -16.84 3.28 -17.25
C VAL A 211 -16.65 4.11 -18.53
N PRO A 212 -17.65 4.79 -19.11
CA PRO A 212 -17.41 5.63 -20.30
C PRO A 212 -16.41 6.76 -19.97
N GLY A 213 -15.27 6.80 -20.66
CA GLY A 213 -14.26 7.86 -20.53
C GLY A 213 -13.23 7.65 -19.42
N ASN A 214 -12.15 8.44 -19.47
CA ASN A 214 -11.14 8.60 -18.41
C ASN A 214 -11.46 9.83 -17.55
N ASP A 215 -12.74 9.98 -17.22
CA ASP A 215 -13.20 11.09 -16.42
C ASP A 215 -12.84 10.86 -14.96
N TRP A 216 -12.57 11.96 -14.26
CA TRP A 216 -12.34 11.97 -12.83
C TRP A 216 -13.43 11.23 -12.08
N ILE A 217 -13.04 10.24 -11.28
CA ILE A 217 -13.96 9.56 -10.37
C ILE A 217 -14.13 10.38 -9.12
N PHE A 218 -15.38 10.66 -8.79
CA PHE A 218 -15.81 11.20 -7.52
C PHE A 218 -16.69 10.19 -6.78
N VAL A 219 -16.85 10.44 -5.49
CA VAL A 219 -17.92 9.82 -4.68
C VAL A 219 -18.81 10.92 -4.13
N THR A 220 -20.08 10.63 -3.93
CA THR A 220 -20.99 11.60 -3.32
C THR A 220 -20.60 11.83 -1.87
N ARG A 221 -20.59 13.10 -1.44
CA ARG A 221 -20.19 13.48 -0.08
C ARG A 221 -21.05 12.78 0.98
N GLY A 222 -22.36 12.70 0.75
CA GLY A 222 -23.30 12.05 1.66
C GLY A 222 -23.01 10.56 1.89
N SER A 223 -22.68 9.82 0.82
CA SER A 223 -22.33 8.40 0.94
C SER A 223 -20.97 8.19 1.62
N LEU A 224 -19.98 9.05 1.33
CA LEU A 224 -18.68 9.04 1.98
C LEU A 224 -18.79 9.32 3.49
N ASP A 225 -19.57 10.31 3.90
CA ASP A 225 -19.76 10.63 5.31
C ASP A 225 -20.50 9.52 6.07
N ALA A 226 -21.43 8.82 5.41
CA ALA A 226 -22.07 7.63 5.97
C ALA A 226 -21.05 6.50 6.19
N LEU A 227 -20.22 6.21 5.18
CA LEU A 227 -19.15 5.22 5.27
C LEU A 227 -18.17 5.55 6.40
N LYS A 228 -17.66 6.79 6.47
CA LYS A 228 -16.71 7.24 7.50
C LYS A 228 -17.24 7.05 8.92
N ARG A 229 -18.54 7.29 9.15
CA ARG A 229 -19.18 7.04 10.45
C ARG A 229 -19.12 5.57 10.83
N GLU A 230 -19.42 4.66 9.90
CA GLU A 230 -19.34 3.21 10.15
C GLU A 230 -17.89 2.73 10.39
N LEU A 231 -16.94 3.25 9.62
CA LEU A 231 -15.52 2.93 9.78
C LEU A 231 -15.00 3.36 11.16
N SER A 232 -15.35 4.56 11.59
CA SER A 232 -14.95 5.12 12.90
C SER A 232 -15.56 4.35 14.08
N ARG A 233 -16.75 3.75 13.91
CA ARG A 233 -17.36 2.90 14.94
C ARG A 233 -16.65 1.55 15.05
N THR A 234 -16.19 1.02 13.92
CA THR A 234 -15.50 -0.27 13.86
C THR A 234 -14.09 -0.15 14.43
N SER A 235 -13.38 0.95 14.15
CA SER A 235 -12.05 1.22 14.71
C SER A 235 -12.08 1.34 16.25
N ARG A 236 -13.08 2.01 16.83
CA ARG A 236 -13.30 2.07 18.29
C ARG A 236 -13.63 0.72 18.93
N ARG A 237 -14.28 -0.20 18.20
CA ARG A 237 -14.45 -1.59 18.69
C ARG A 237 -13.14 -2.39 18.64
N SER A 238 -12.18 -1.98 17.81
CA SER A 238 -10.85 -2.57 17.69
C SER A 238 -9.77 -1.88 18.51
N GLU A 239 -10.11 -0.91 19.38
CA GLU A 239 -9.29 -0.53 20.54
C GLU A 239 -9.17 -1.75 21.47
N THR A 240 -8.40 -2.72 20.99
CA THR A 240 -7.86 -3.79 21.78
C THR A 240 -6.95 -3.12 22.78
N LYS A 241 -7.30 -3.24 24.07
CA LYS A 241 -6.40 -2.91 25.17
C LYS A 241 -5.00 -3.43 24.77
N PRO A 242 -3.93 -2.63 24.94
CA PRO A 242 -2.59 -3.02 24.54
C PRO A 242 -2.32 -4.42 25.05
N PHE A 243 -1.96 -5.31 24.12
CA PHE A 243 -1.81 -6.71 24.42
C PHE A 243 -0.73 -6.89 25.50
N PRO A 244 -1.02 -7.52 26.65
CA PRO A 244 -0.10 -7.55 27.78
C PRO A 244 0.99 -8.61 27.54
N GLU A 245 1.91 -8.33 26.60
CA GLU A 245 2.94 -9.25 26.12
C GLU A 245 3.81 -9.80 27.27
N ALA A 246 4.19 -8.93 28.21
CA ALA A 246 4.94 -9.32 29.41
C ALA A 246 4.17 -10.31 30.30
N GLU A 247 2.85 -10.11 30.43
CA GLU A 247 2.00 -10.99 31.22
C GLU A 247 1.77 -12.33 30.50
N MET A 248 1.66 -12.31 29.17
CA MET A 248 1.55 -13.53 28.38
C MET A 248 2.84 -14.35 28.37
N LYS A 249 4.01 -13.71 28.30
CA LYS A 249 5.31 -14.42 28.44
C LYS A 249 5.45 -15.02 29.84
N ARG A 250 5.00 -14.32 30.88
CA ARG A 250 4.95 -14.86 32.26
C ARG A 250 4.00 -16.06 32.35
N LEU A 251 2.81 -15.96 31.77
CA LEU A 251 1.83 -17.05 31.73
C LEU A 251 2.37 -18.25 30.95
N PHE A 252 3.04 -18.03 29.83
CA PHE A 252 3.65 -19.08 29.02
C PHE A 252 4.70 -19.86 29.81
N LYS A 253 5.58 -19.14 30.51
CA LYS A 253 6.60 -19.76 31.35
C LYS A 253 5.98 -20.62 32.45
N ALA A 254 5.00 -20.07 33.19
CA ALA A 254 4.31 -20.82 34.24
C ALA A 254 3.56 -22.04 33.68
N PHE A 255 2.93 -21.91 32.51
CA PHE A 255 2.23 -22.99 31.84
C PHE A 255 3.18 -24.13 31.43
N MET A 256 4.34 -23.81 30.84
CA MET A 256 5.33 -24.80 30.42
C MET A 256 6.04 -25.46 31.62
N GLU A 257 6.26 -24.73 32.71
CA GLU A 257 6.79 -25.29 33.96
C GLU A 257 5.81 -26.31 34.57
N ALA A 258 4.50 -26.00 34.55
CA ALA A 258 3.46 -26.90 35.02
C ALA A 258 3.17 -28.05 34.04
N ASN A 259 3.38 -27.84 32.73
CA ASN A 259 3.07 -28.80 31.67
C ASN A 259 4.24 -28.92 30.67
N PRO A 260 5.36 -29.57 31.02
CA PRO A 260 6.57 -29.57 30.20
C PRO A 260 6.41 -30.21 28.80
N MET A 261 5.40 -31.04 28.62
CA MET A 261 5.09 -31.75 27.37
C MET A 261 3.83 -31.19 26.66
N ALA A 262 3.33 -30.03 27.08
CA ALA A 262 2.17 -29.42 26.44
C ALA A 262 2.43 -29.13 24.96
N SER A 263 1.39 -29.25 24.13
CA SER A 263 1.45 -28.86 22.72
C SER A 263 1.19 -27.37 22.54
N ARG A 264 1.54 -26.86 21.36
CA ARG A 264 1.21 -25.50 20.95
C ARG A 264 -0.28 -25.21 21.02
N GLU A 265 -1.11 -26.18 20.63
CA GLU A 265 -2.56 -26.04 20.63
C GLU A 265 -3.10 -25.93 22.05
N ALA A 266 -2.56 -26.71 22.99
CA ALA A 266 -2.93 -26.62 24.41
C ALA A 266 -2.56 -25.23 24.98
N TRP A 267 -1.39 -24.70 24.63
CA TRP A 267 -1.01 -23.34 25.01
C TRP A 267 -1.93 -22.27 24.39
N VAL A 268 -2.26 -22.39 23.10
CA VAL A 268 -3.10 -21.39 22.42
C VAL A 268 -4.50 -21.34 23.03
N GLU A 269 -5.06 -22.48 23.45
CA GLU A 269 -6.35 -22.50 24.15
C GLU A 269 -6.25 -21.89 25.56
N GLU A 270 -5.18 -22.17 26.31
CA GLU A 270 -4.95 -21.54 27.61
C GLU A 270 -4.76 -20.01 27.49
N ALA A 271 -4.01 -19.56 26.48
CA ALA A 271 -3.82 -18.15 26.19
C ALA A 271 -5.13 -17.45 25.80
N LYS A 272 -6.02 -18.11 25.04
CA LYS A 272 -7.36 -17.59 24.72
C LYS A 272 -8.26 -17.54 25.93
N ARG A 273 -8.14 -18.51 26.84
CA ARG A 273 -8.92 -18.55 28.08
C ARG A 273 -8.52 -17.42 29.03
N ALA A 274 -7.22 -17.17 29.19
CA ALA A 274 -6.70 -16.09 30.03
C ALA A 274 -6.89 -14.71 29.37
N PHE A 275 -6.79 -14.64 28.04
CA PHE A 275 -6.90 -13.40 27.27
C PHE A 275 -7.80 -13.61 26.03
N PRO A 276 -9.12 -13.38 26.15
CA PRO A 276 -10.04 -13.51 25.03
C PRO A 276 -9.61 -12.63 23.84
N GLY A 277 -9.43 -13.24 22.66
CA GLY A 277 -8.94 -12.57 21.45
C GLY A 277 -7.44 -12.71 21.17
N SER A 278 -6.67 -13.38 22.04
CA SER A 278 -5.20 -13.52 21.93
C SER A 278 -4.70 -14.58 20.93
N GLY A 279 -5.57 -15.18 20.13
CA GLY A 279 -5.24 -16.42 19.39
C GLY A 279 -4.01 -16.35 18.49
N ASN A 280 -3.71 -15.19 17.90
CA ASN A 280 -2.50 -15.00 17.10
C ASN A 280 -1.27 -14.74 17.98
N ALA A 281 -1.40 -13.90 19.01
CA ALA A 281 -0.29 -13.57 19.88
C ALA A 281 0.18 -14.76 20.75
N GLY A 282 -0.74 -15.64 21.18
CA GLY A 282 -0.37 -16.91 21.82
C GLY A 282 0.47 -17.80 20.91
N ARG A 283 0.18 -17.81 19.59
CA ARG A 283 0.97 -18.56 18.61
C ARG A 283 2.37 -18.00 18.41
N ASP A 284 2.52 -16.68 18.53
CA ASP A 284 3.80 -16.01 18.34
C ASP A 284 4.71 -16.19 19.55
N VAL A 285 4.18 -16.07 20.77
CA VAL A 285 4.91 -16.37 22.02
C VAL A 285 5.41 -17.82 22.04
N TRP A 286 4.62 -18.78 21.57
CA TRP A 286 5.07 -20.18 21.43
C TRP A 286 6.31 -20.29 20.55
N LYS A 287 6.28 -19.70 19.35
CA LYS A 287 7.37 -19.78 18.37
C LYS A 287 8.65 -19.13 18.87
N GLU A 288 8.54 -18.02 19.59
CA GLU A 288 9.70 -17.31 20.16
C GLU A 288 10.38 -18.10 21.27
N ASN A 289 9.63 -18.90 22.03
CA ASN A 289 10.11 -19.49 23.28
C ASN A 289 10.27 -21.02 23.26
N THR A 290 9.88 -21.69 22.16
CA THR A 290 10.24 -23.10 21.92
C THR A 290 11.21 -23.22 20.76
N PRO A 291 12.45 -23.71 20.99
CA PRO A 291 13.39 -23.96 19.90
C PRO A 291 12.82 -25.00 18.95
N ILE A 292 12.63 -24.63 17.68
CA ILE A 292 12.32 -25.62 16.64
C ILE A 292 13.54 -26.52 16.49
N GLY A 293 13.43 -27.76 16.96
CA GLY A 293 14.45 -28.78 16.75
C GLY A 293 14.75 -28.97 15.26
N GLY A 294 15.95 -28.61 14.84
CA GLY A 294 16.69 -29.24 13.75
C GLY A 294 16.14 -29.13 12.32
N ARG A 295 16.58 -28.11 11.59
CA ARG A 295 17.03 -28.29 10.19
C ARG A 295 18.44 -27.69 10.03
N LYS A 296 19.46 -28.49 10.33
CA LYS A 296 20.81 -28.27 9.78
C LYS A 296 20.72 -28.50 8.27
N SER A 297 20.73 -27.43 7.47
CA SER A 297 20.96 -27.54 6.03
C SER A 297 22.43 -27.93 5.79
N GLY A 298 22.66 -29.20 5.46
CA GLY A 298 23.97 -29.70 5.07
C GLY A 298 24.46 -29.02 3.80
N ARG A 299 25.49 -28.17 3.94
CA ARG A 299 26.30 -27.64 2.84
C ARG A 299 27.20 -28.79 2.37
N LYS A 300 26.82 -29.49 1.28
CA LYS A 300 27.74 -30.38 0.56
C LYS A 300 28.67 -29.52 -0.29
N THR A 301 29.92 -29.41 0.14
CA THR A 301 31.06 -29.10 -0.72
C THR A 301 31.23 -30.25 -1.73
N ARG A 302 31.31 -29.92 -3.02
CA ARG A 302 31.86 -30.82 -4.04
C ARG A 302 33.25 -30.33 -4.41
N HIS A 303 34.21 -31.24 -4.29
CA HIS A 303 35.46 -31.25 -5.05
C HIS A 303 35.15 -31.72 -6.48
#